data_AF-A0A1E8UDD6-F1
#
_entry.id   AF-A0A1E8UDD6-F1
#
_cell.length_a   1.000
_cell.length_b   1.000
_cell.length_c   1.000
_cell.angle_alpha   90.00
_cell.angle_beta   90.00
_cell.angle_gamma   90.00
#
_symmetry.space_group_name_H-M   'P 1'
#
loop_
_entity.id
_entity.type
_entity.pdbx_description
1 polymer ?
#
loop_
_entity_poly.entity_id
_entity_poly.type
_entity_poly.pdbx_seq_one_letter_code
_entity_poly.pdbx_strand_id
1 'polypeptide(L)'
;MTEPTLSSQLIGLVAIFIGFFILMLLTAKNEEEAEQKTVIIIEEAEDFRQVARRNLKNCDRKSTYDSQPPVGLASTIEDVPHSFRECIEDYDRLASDYQEEARINDLLRSQNANLLEENGRLLYKEMTMDFRRNQRKWGARA
;
A
#
# COMPACT_ATOMS: atom_id res chain seq x y z
N MET A 1 -45.71 -50.22 -13.25
CA MET A 1 -44.70 -49.21 -12.84
C MET A 1 -45.38 -48.34 -11.81
N THR A 2 -44.89 -48.30 -10.58
CA THR A 2 -45.49 -47.52 -9.48
C THR A 2 -44.98 -46.09 -9.55
N GLU A 3 -45.84 -45.15 -9.94
CA GLU A 3 -45.52 -43.73 -9.96
C GLU A 3 -45.40 -43.20 -8.52
N PRO A 4 -44.35 -42.42 -8.22
CA PRO A 4 -44.19 -41.85 -6.89
C PRO A 4 -45.30 -40.82 -6.64
N THR A 5 -46.03 -41.00 -5.54
CA THR A 5 -47.06 -40.06 -5.10
C THR A 5 -46.46 -38.68 -4.81
N LEU A 6 -47.22 -37.60 -5.05
CA LEU A 6 -46.81 -36.22 -4.76
C LEU A 6 -46.24 -36.04 -3.34
N SER A 7 -46.80 -36.76 -2.36
CA SER A 7 -46.33 -36.73 -0.96
C SER A 7 -44.90 -37.26 -0.80
N SER A 8 -44.53 -38.36 -1.46
CA SER A 8 -43.18 -38.92 -1.37
C SER A 8 -42.12 -38.01 -2.01
N GLN A 9 -42.49 -37.27 -3.07
CA GLN A 9 -41.59 -36.28 -3.68
C GLN A 9 -41.34 -35.10 -2.75
N LEU A 10 -42.39 -34.63 -2.07
CA LEU A 10 -42.30 -33.48 -1.15
C LEU A 10 -41.46 -33.82 0.09
N ILE A 11 -41.61 -35.03 0.64
CA ILE A 11 -40.78 -35.52 1.75
C ILE A 11 -39.31 -35.65 1.32
N GLY A 12 -39.04 -36.13 0.10
CA GLY A 12 -37.68 -36.20 -0.45
C GLY A 12 -37.01 -34.83 -0.56
N LEU A 13 -37.75 -33.81 -1.01
CA LEU A 13 -37.26 -32.43 -1.11
C LEU A 13 -36.89 -31.84 0.26
N VAL A 14 -37.74 -32.06 1.26
CA VAL A 14 -37.48 -31.61 2.64
C VAL A 14 -36.25 -32.31 3.23
N ALA A 15 -36.09 -33.62 3.00
CA ALA A 15 -34.94 -34.37 3.48
C ALA A 15 -33.61 -33.85 2.87
N ILE A 16 -33.59 -33.54 1.57
CA ILE A 16 -32.42 -32.95 0.90
C ILE A 16 -32.10 -31.58 1.49
N PHE A 17 -33.11 -30.75 1.74
CA PHE A 17 -32.92 -29.41 2.30
C PHE A 17 -32.33 -29.46 3.71
N ILE A 18 -32.84 -30.36 4.57
CA ILE A 18 -32.31 -30.57 5.93
C ILE A 18 -30.87 -31.10 5.86
N GLY A 19 -30.58 -32.04 4.97
CA GLY A 19 -29.23 -32.57 4.78
C GLY A 19 -28.21 -31.50 4.38
N PHE A 20 -28.57 -30.65 3.41
CA PHE A 20 -27.73 -29.51 3.01
C PHE A 20 -27.54 -28.50 4.15
N PHE A 21 -28.58 -28.22 4.93
CA PHE A 21 -28.52 -27.28 6.04
C PHE A 21 -27.57 -27.76 7.15
N ILE A 22 -27.62 -29.05 7.50
CA ILE A 22 -26.70 -29.65 8.48
C ILE A 22 -25.25 -29.60 7.96
N LEU A 23 -25.03 -29.89 6.67
CA LEU A 23 -23.70 -29.84 6.05
C LEU A 23 -23.12 -28.42 6.14
N MET A 24 -23.94 -27.40 5.85
CA MET A 24 -23.54 -25.99 5.89
C MET A 24 -23.17 -25.54 7.32
N LEU A 25 -23.94 -25.95 8.32
CA LEU A 25 -23.63 -25.66 9.73
C LEU A 25 -22.31 -26.31 10.19
N LEU A 26 -22.03 -27.53 9.72
CA LEU A 26 -20.78 -28.22 10.04
C LEU A 26 -19.57 -27.53 9.39
N THR A 27 -19.69 -27.08 8.14
CA THR A 27 -18.62 -26.34 7.45
C THR A 27 -18.31 -25.04 8.17
N ALA A 28 -19.32 -24.26 8.56
CA ALA A 28 -19.14 -23.00 9.27
C ALA A 28 -18.41 -23.18 10.62
N LYS A 29 -18.78 -24.20 11.39
CA LYS A 29 -18.10 -24.51 12.66
C LYS A 29 -16.63 -24.86 12.48
N ASN A 30 -16.29 -25.64 11.44
CA ASN A 30 -14.91 -26.03 11.18
C ASN A 30 -14.05 -24.83 10.71
N GLU A 31 -14.64 -23.89 9.98
CA GLU A 31 -13.98 -22.64 9.60
C GLU A 31 -13.68 -21.78 10.83
N GLU A 32 -14.64 -21.59 11.74
CA GLU A 32 -14.42 -20.82 12.98
C GLU A 32 -13.33 -21.42 13.87
N GLU A 33 -13.29 -22.75 14.03
CA GLU A 33 -12.23 -23.43 14.80
C GLU A 33 -10.85 -23.29 14.15
N ALA A 34 -10.77 -23.32 12.81
CA ALA A 34 -9.54 -23.11 12.07
C ALA A 34 -9.06 -21.65 12.15
N GLU A 35 -9.96 -20.68 12.06
CA GLU A 35 -9.67 -19.27 12.23
C GLU A 35 -9.21 -18.97 13.66
N GLN A 36 -9.91 -19.47 14.69
CA GLN A 36 -9.50 -19.29 16.08
C GLN A 36 -8.12 -19.91 16.36
N LYS A 37 -7.85 -21.12 15.85
CA LYS A 37 -6.56 -21.78 16.02
C LYS A 37 -5.42 -21.03 15.31
N THR A 38 -5.67 -20.46 14.14
CA THR A 38 -4.67 -19.65 13.42
C THR A 38 -4.45 -18.29 14.10
N VAL A 39 -5.50 -17.66 14.63
CA VAL A 39 -5.41 -16.41 15.41
C VAL A 39 -4.59 -16.62 16.69
N ILE A 40 -4.83 -17.70 17.44
CA ILE A 40 -4.07 -18.02 18.66
C ILE A 40 -2.57 -18.24 18.35
N ILE A 41 -2.24 -18.91 17.25
CA ILE A 41 -0.83 -19.13 16.83
C ILE A 41 -0.15 -17.81 16.42
N ILE A 42 -0.88 -16.87 15.83
CA ILE A 42 -0.36 -15.55 15.44
C ILE A 42 -0.17 -14.65 16.68
N GLU A 43 -1.03 -14.76 17.69
CA GLU A 43 -0.94 -13.96 18.93
C GLU A 43 0.15 -14.45 19.90
N GLU A 44 0.41 -15.77 19.96
CA GLU A 44 1.44 -16.36 20.83
C GLU A 44 2.88 -16.16 20.29
N ALA A 45 3.03 -15.92 18.99
CA ALA A 45 4.28 -15.46 18.42
C ALA A 45 4.43 -13.96 18.64
N GLU A 46 5.06 -13.54 19.75
CA GLU A 46 5.57 -12.18 19.89
C GLU A 46 6.22 -11.76 18.57
N ASP A 47 5.66 -10.73 17.95
CA ASP A 47 6.02 -10.25 16.62
C ASP A 47 7.56 -10.19 16.52
N PHE A 48 8.18 -11.12 15.79
CA PHE A 48 9.65 -11.27 15.76
C PHE A 48 10.34 -9.95 15.46
N ARG A 49 9.68 -9.10 14.65
CA ARG A 49 10.09 -7.73 14.33
C ARG A 49 10.21 -6.82 15.56
N GLN A 50 9.27 -6.89 16.49
CA GLN A 50 9.29 -6.09 17.72
C GLN A 50 10.40 -6.55 18.66
N VAL A 51 10.59 -7.86 18.80
CA VAL A 51 11.69 -8.45 19.58
C VAL A 51 13.05 -8.09 18.98
N ALA A 52 13.22 -8.25 17.67
CA ALA A 52 14.43 -7.88 16.96
C ALA A 52 14.75 -6.39 17.12
N ARG A 53 13.74 -5.51 17.02
CA ARG A 53 13.92 -4.05 17.18
C ARG A 53 14.32 -3.66 18.60
N ARG A 54 13.72 -4.30 19.61
CA ARG A 54 14.08 -4.08 21.03
C ARG A 54 15.51 -4.51 21.31
N ASN A 55 15.92 -5.67 20.77
CA ASN A 55 17.28 -6.17 20.88
C ASN A 55 18.29 -5.30 20.12
N LEU A 56 17.95 -4.81 18.93
CA LEU A 56 18.81 -3.87 18.20
C LEU A 56 19.00 -2.55 18.96
N LYS A 57 17.92 -2.03 19.58
CA LYS A 57 17.94 -0.77 20.33
C LYS A 57 18.69 -0.89 21.67
N ASN A 58 18.62 -2.05 22.31
CA ASN A 58 19.28 -2.35 23.58
C ASN A 58 20.59 -3.14 23.40
N CYS A 59 21.16 -3.17 22.19
CA CYS A 59 22.39 -3.88 21.95
C CYS A 59 23.53 -3.13 22.65
N ASP A 60 24.08 -3.70 23.71
CA ASP A 60 25.24 -3.17 24.45
C ASP A 60 26.53 -3.18 23.61
N ARG A 61 26.45 -3.81 22.43
CA ARG A 61 27.53 -3.90 21.45
C ARG A 61 27.59 -2.59 20.65
N LYS A 62 28.23 -1.59 21.23
CA LYS A 62 28.74 -0.43 20.48
C LYS A 62 29.60 -0.94 19.32
N SER A 63 29.52 -0.30 18.16
CA SER A 63 30.43 -0.59 17.06
C SER A 63 31.86 -0.46 17.56
N THR A 64 32.77 -1.31 17.11
CA THR A 64 34.20 -1.20 17.47
C THR A 64 34.72 0.22 17.20
N TYR A 65 34.18 0.86 16.15
CA TYR A 65 34.51 2.21 15.74
C TYR A 65 33.88 3.33 16.58
N ASP A 66 32.94 3.04 17.47
CA ASP A 66 32.35 4.03 18.39
C ASP A 66 33.30 4.35 19.56
N SER A 67 34.27 3.48 19.83
CA SER A 67 35.20 3.59 20.97
C SER A 67 36.67 3.64 20.56
N GLN A 68 37.01 3.07 19.40
CA GLN A 68 38.36 3.05 18.87
C GLN A 68 38.32 3.57 17.43
N PRO A 69 39.09 4.62 17.07
CA PRO A 69 39.14 5.07 15.69
C PRO A 69 39.69 3.95 14.79
N PRO A 70 39.19 3.83 13.54
CA PRO A 70 39.70 2.84 12.60
C PRO A 70 41.19 3.05 12.37
N VAL A 71 42.01 2.07 12.77
CA VAL A 71 43.46 2.13 12.60
C VAL A 71 43.80 1.70 11.17
N GLY A 72 44.52 2.55 10.42
CA GLY A 72 44.94 2.27 9.04
C GLY A 72 44.02 2.85 7.94
N LEU A 73 42.93 3.52 8.31
CA LEU A 73 42.19 4.39 7.39
C LEU A 73 42.61 5.85 7.58
N ALA A 74 42.59 6.60 6.48
CA ALA A 74 42.74 8.05 6.48
C ALA A 74 41.71 8.69 7.44
N SER A 75 42.20 9.39 8.47
CA SER A 75 41.35 10.07 9.46
C SER A 75 40.60 11.28 8.89
N THR A 76 41.15 11.85 7.82
CA THR A 76 40.68 13.08 7.20
C THR A 76 40.65 12.90 5.68
N ILE A 77 39.74 13.59 4.98
CA ILE A 77 39.70 13.59 3.50
C ILE A 77 41.05 14.03 2.90
N GLU A 78 41.80 14.83 3.65
CA GLU A 78 43.14 15.29 3.29
C GLU A 78 44.18 14.18 3.25
N ASP A 79 43.98 13.11 4.03
CA ASP A 79 44.86 11.94 4.12
C ASP A 79 44.55 10.90 3.02
N VAL A 80 43.48 11.12 2.24
CA VAL A 80 43.06 10.24 1.13
C VAL A 80 43.92 10.54 -0.10
N PRO A 81 44.44 9.51 -0.81
CA PRO A 81 45.21 9.71 -2.03
C PRO A 81 44.46 10.58 -3.05
N HIS A 82 45.20 11.46 -3.74
CA HIS A 82 44.62 12.45 -4.65
C HIS A 82 43.66 11.86 -5.69
N SER A 83 43.98 10.67 -6.22
CA SER A 83 43.12 9.96 -7.19
C SER A 83 41.73 9.65 -6.65
N PHE A 84 41.60 9.36 -5.36
CA PHE A 84 40.32 9.10 -4.73
C PHE A 84 39.59 10.39 -4.33
N ARG A 85 40.32 11.46 -4.02
CA ARG A 85 39.72 12.77 -3.72
C ARG A 85 38.95 13.31 -4.92
N GLU A 86 39.54 13.23 -6.10
CA GLU A 86 38.88 13.65 -7.35
C GLU A 86 37.60 12.83 -7.59
N CYS A 87 37.63 11.52 -7.35
CA CYS A 87 36.43 10.69 -7.43
C CYS A 87 35.37 11.10 -6.41
N ILE A 88 35.74 11.37 -5.16
CA ILE A 88 34.81 11.79 -4.10
C ILE A 88 34.13 13.11 -4.49
N GLU A 89 34.90 14.10 -4.94
CA GLU A 89 34.37 15.39 -5.39
C GLU A 89 33.42 15.24 -6.58
N ASP A 90 33.73 14.35 -7.53
CA ASP A 90 32.86 14.07 -8.68
C ASP A 90 31.53 13.41 -8.24
N TYR A 91 31.59 12.45 -7.30
CA TYR A 91 30.37 11.85 -6.74
C TYR A 91 29.53 12.84 -5.93
N ASP A 92 30.16 13.72 -5.15
CA ASP A 92 29.44 14.76 -4.40
C ASP A 92 28.73 15.74 -5.33
N ARG A 93 29.37 16.09 -6.45
CA ARG A 93 28.77 16.90 -7.51
C ARG A 93 27.58 16.17 -8.15
N LEU A 94 27.76 14.91 -8.54
CA LEU A 94 26.69 14.11 -9.12
C LEU A 94 25.49 13.96 -8.17
N ALA A 95 25.75 13.74 -6.88
CA ALA A 95 24.70 13.68 -5.86
C ALA A 95 23.93 15.01 -5.75
N SER A 96 24.64 16.13 -5.83
CA SER A 96 24.04 17.47 -5.82
C SER A 96 23.16 17.71 -7.05
N ASP A 97 23.64 17.33 -8.24
CA ASP A 97 22.90 17.46 -9.49
C ASP A 97 21.59 16.64 -9.45
N TYR A 98 21.64 15.40 -8.97
CA TYR A 98 20.43 14.57 -8.80
C TYR A 98 19.43 15.15 -7.79
N GLN A 99 19.92 15.76 -6.69
CA GLN A 99 19.03 16.39 -5.72
C GLN A 99 18.30 17.59 -6.33
N GLU A 100 18.99 18.40 -7.15
CA GLU A 100 18.37 19.53 -7.82
C GLU A 100 17.38 19.07 -8.89
N GLU A 101 17.72 18.04 -9.67
CA GLU A 101 16.80 17.46 -10.65
C GLU A 101 15.53 16.90 -10.00
N ALA A 102 15.67 16.22 -8.85
CA ALA A 102 14.54 15.74 -8.07
C ALA A 102 13.64 16.91 -7.60
N ARG A 103 14.24 17.99 -7.09
CA ARG A 103 13.53 19.19 -6.66
C ARG A 103 12.77 19.85 -7.81
N ILE A 104 13.39 19.96 -8.99
CA ILE A 104 12.75 20.49 -10.20
C ILE A 104 11.58 19.59 -10.62
N ASN A 105 11.75 18.28 -10.58
CA ASN A 105 10.68 17.34 -10.95
C ASN A 105 9.47 17.48 -10.02
N ASP A 106 9.69 17.59 -8.71
CA ASP A 106 8.64 17.80 -7.73
C ASP A 106 7.92 19.14 -7.95
N LEU A 107 8.66 20.20 -8.28
CA LEU A 107 8.06 21.48 -8.66
C LEU A 107 7.17 21.33 -9.90
N LEU A 108 7.67 20.70 -10.96
CA LEU A 108 6.91 20.48 -12.20
C LEU A 108 5.66 19.62 -11.97
N ARG A 109 5.74 18.60 -11.11
CA ARG A 109 4.58 17.80 -10.71
C ARG A 109 3.52 18.66 -10.04
N SER A 110 3.93 19.53 -9.11
CA SER A 110 2.99 20.43 -8.43
C SER A 110 2.33 21.42 -9.41
N GLN A 111 3.09 21.97 -10.35
CA GLN A 111 2.57 22.86 -11.38
C GLN A 111 1.59 22.16 -12.32
N ASN A 112 1.93 20.96 -12.78
CA ASN A 112 1.06 20.17 -13.65
C ASN A 112 -0.25 19.78 -12.94
N ALA A 113 -0.19 19.42 -11.66
CA ALA A 113 -1.38 19.13 -10.87
C ALA A 113 -2.31 20.36 -10.78
N ASN A 114 -1.75 21.53 -10.47
CA ASN A 114 -2.49 22.79 -10.43
C ASN A 114 -3.13 23.12 -11.78
N LEU A 115 -2.37 23.00 -12.88
CA LEU A 115 -2.88 23.24 -14.23
C LEU A 115 -4.03 22.28 -14.59
N LEU A 116 -3.92 21.01 -14.20
CA LEU A 116 -4.97 20.03 -14.45
C LEU A 116 -6.27 20.38 -13.71
N GLU A 117 -6.15 20.82 -12.45
CA GLU A 117 -7.29 21.27 -11.65
C GLU A 117 -7.94 22.53 -12.25
N GLU A 118 -7.14 23.52 -12.63
CA GLU A 118 -7.65 24.75 -13.24
C GLU A 118 -8.35 24.50 -14.57
N ASN A 119 -7.78 23.66 -15.42
CA ASN A 119 -8.39 23.26 -16.69
C ASN A 119 -9.72 22.53 -16.47
N GLY A 120 -9.79 21.62 -15.49
CA GLY A 120 -11.04 20.95 -15.12
C GLY A 120 -12.11 21.93 -14.65
N ARG A 121 -11.74 22.90 -13.80
CA ARG A 121 -12.63 23.96 -13.32
C ARG A 121 -13.16 24.83 -14.46
N LEU A 122 -12.28 25.23 -15.38
CA LEU A 122 -12.64 26.04 -16.54
C LEU A 122 -13.60 25.28 -17.47
N LEU A 123 -13.31 24.02 -17.77
CA LEU A 123 -14.17 23.17 -18.59
C LEU A 123 -15.56 23.02 -17.98
N TYR A 124 -15.66 22.79 -16.66
CA TYR A 124 -16.94 22.71 -15.97
C TYR A 124 -17.73 24.01 -16.08
N LYS A 125 -17.05 25.16 -15.91
CA LYS A 125 -17.67 26.48 -16.04
C LYS A 125 -18.18 26.75 -17.47
N GLU A 126 -17.41 26.37 -18.48
CA GLU A 126 -17.78 26.48 -19.89
C GLU A 126 -19.00 25.61 -20.21
N MET A 127 -18.97 24.32 -19.86
CA MET A 127 -20.10 23.42 -20.05
C MET A 127 -21.38 23.93 -19.35
N THR A 128 -21.24 24.48 -18.15
CA THR A 128 -22.37 25.08 -17.41
C THR A 128 -22.93 26.30 -18.14
N MET A 129 -22.06 27.17 -18.68
CA MET A 129 -22.46 28.36 -19.44
C MET A 129 -23.19 27.96 -20.73
N ASP A 130 -22.68 26.97 -21.46
CA ASP A 130 -23.30 26.46 -22.69
C ASP A 130 -24.64 25.78 -22.43
N PHE A 131 -24.74 24.96 -21.38
CA PHE A 131 -26.01 24.36 -20.95
C PHE A 131 -27.05 25.44 -20.62
N ARG A 132 -26.67 26.47 -19.86
CA ARG A 132 -27.55 27.62 -19.57
C ARG A 132 -27.96 28.36 -20.84
N ARG A 133 -27.04 28.53 -21.80
CA ARG A 133 -27.32 29.19 -23.08
C ARG A 133 -28.30 28.39 -23.92
N ASN A 134 -28.17 27.07 -23.93
CA ASN A 134 -29.08 26.17 -24.63
C ASN A 134 -30.47 26.14 -23.97
N GLN A 135 -30.55 26.08 -22.64
CA GLN A 135 -31.80 26.22 -21.88
C GLN A 135 -32.53 27.53 -22.23
N ARG A 136 -31.83 28.67 -22.35
CA ARG A 136 -32.47 29.92 -22.79
C ARG A 136 -33.00 29.86 -24.23
N LYS A 137 -32.33 29.14 -25.14
CA LYS A 137 -32.77 28.99 -26.54
C LYS A 137 -34.01 28.11 -26.69
N TRP A 138 -34.12 27.05 -25.89
CA TRP A 138 -35.22 26.08 -25.98
C TRP A 138 -36.35 26.33 -24.98
N GLY A 139 -36.06 26.91 -23.81
CA GLY A 139 -37.05 27.31 -22.82
C GLY A 139 -37.82 28.58 -23.17
N ALA A 140 -37.31 29.41 -24.10
CA ALA A 140 -38.05 30.56 -24.64
C ALA A 140 -39.04 30.20 -25.76
N ARG A 141 -39.16 28.91 -26.11
CA ARG A 141 -40.10 28.40 -27.12
C ARG A 141 -41.32 27.67 -26.52
N ALA A 142 -41.43 27.60 -25.19
CA ALA A 142 -42.58 27.05 -24.47
C ALA A 142 -43.47 28.18 -23.94
#